data_AF-A0A8T0PBE7-F1
#
_entry.id   AF-A0A8T0PBE7-F1
#
_cell.length_a   1.000
_cell.length_b   1.000
_cell.length_c   1.000
_cell.angle_alpha   90.00
_cell.angle_beta   90.00
_cell.angle_gamma   90.00
#
_symmetry.space_group_name_H-M   'P 1'
#
loop_
_entity.id
_entity.type
_entity.pdbx_description
1 polymer ?
#
loop_
_entity_poly.entity_id
_entity_poly.type
_entity_poly.pdbx_seq_one_letter_code
_entity_poly.pdbx_strand_id
1 'polypeptide(L)'
;MKPQTVAALLLLLVCAMVTLHPVVSGKRPRCTEEDKAHVLKECGHYTRHGHPKELPHKHSPCCKAAEGHDMQCIVDLLTNDERREYEQAAIIALEEACD
;
A
#
# COMPACT_ATOMS: atom_id res chain seq x y z
N MET A 1 25.96 32.94 35.32
CA MET A 1 24.71 32.69 34.57
C MET A 1 23.56 32.66 35.56
N LYS A 2 22.42 33.28 35.24
CA LYS A 2 21.26 33.32 36.16
C LYS A 2 20.59 31.93 36.21
N PRO A 3 20.11 31.48 37.39
CA PRO A 3 19.50 30.16 37.55
C PRO A 3 18.31 29.93 36.61
N GLN A 4 17.56 31.00 36.27
CA GLN A 4 16.49 30.96 35.27
C GLN A 4 16.96 30.54 33.86
N THR A 5 18.20 30.85 33.48
CA THR A 5 18.75 30.51 32.16
C THR A 5 19.09 29.02 32.07
N VAL A 6 19.56 28.43 33.17
CA VAL A 6 19.90 27.00 33.25
C VAL A 6 18.64 26.15 33.20
N ALA A 7 17.60 26.54 33.94
CA ALA A 7 16.32 25.85 33.92
C ALA A 7 15.65 25.89 32.53
N ALA A 8 15.71 27.03 31.85
CA ALA A 8 15.20 27.18 30.49
C ALA A 8 15.95 26.30 29.48
N LEU A 9 17.28 26.23 29.59
CA LEU A 9 18.12 25.37 28.74
C LEU A 9 17.82 23.88 28.94
N LEU A 10 17.63 23.45 30.19
CA LEU A 10 17.30 22.06 30.50
C LEU A 10 15.90 21.67 30.00
N LEU A 11 14.91 22.57 30.15
CA LEU A 11 13.56 22.36 29.59
C LEU A 11 13.59 22.25 28.06
N LEU A 12 14.35 23.12 27.37
CA LEU A 12 14.50 23.07 25.92
C LEU A 12 15.15 21.75 25.45
N LEU A 13 16.17 21.26 26.14
CA LEU A 13 16.81 19.97 25.85
C LEU A 13 15.85 18.79 26.01
N VAL A 14 15.02 18.78 27.04
CA VAL A 14 14.01 17.72 27.26
C VAL A 14 12.94 17.76 26.16
N CYS A 15 12.47 18.94 25.75
CA CYS A 15 11.50 19.08 24.66
C CYS A 15 12.04 18.60 23.30
N ALA A 16 13.33 18.80 23.03
CA ALA A 16 13.96 18.31 21.79
C ALA A 16 14.02 16.77 21.72
N MET A 17 14.17 16.10 22.86
CA MET A 17 14.22 14.62 22.92
C MET A 17 12.83 13.99 22.79
N VAL A 18 11.77 14.66 23.26
CA VAL A 18 10.38 14.18 23.17
C VAL A 18 9.74 14.45 21.80
N THR A 19 10.24 15.44 21.05
CA THR A 19 9.73 15.76 19.70
C THR A 19 10.36 14.91 18.60
N LEU A 20 11.40 14.14 18.91
CA LEU A 20 11.93 13.09 18.04
C LEU A 20 11.11 11.80 18.17
N HIS A 21 9.78 11.92 18.11
CA HIS A 21 8.99 10.77 17.71
C HIS A 21 9.34 10.51 16.25
N PRO A 22 9.87 9.33 15.88
CA PRO A 22 9.88 8.97 14.48
C PRO A 22 8.42 9.05 14.07
N VAL A 23 8.12 9.97 13.16
CA VAL A 23 6.92 9.86 12.35
C VAL A 23 7.10 8.51 11.68
N VAL A 24 6.47 7.48 12.27
CA VAL A 24 6.15 6.25 11.57
C VAL A 24 5.22 6.74 10.49
N SER A 25 5.80 7.23 9.39
CA SER A 25 5.14 7.40 8.12
C SER A 25 4.51 6.06 7.91
N GLY A 26 3.19 5.98 8.13
CA GLY A 26 2.44 4.73 8.11
C GLY A 26 2.89 3.99 6.87
N LYS A 27 3.69 2.93 7.06
CA LYS A 27 4.12 2.08 5.97
C LYS A 27 2.82 1.41 5.55
N ARG A 28 2.16 1.96 4.51
CA ARG A 28 1.37 1.11 3.63
C ARG A 28 2.23 -0.13 3.38
N PRO A 29 1.70 -1.36 3.48
CA PRO A 29 2.48 -2.55 3.18
C PRO A 29 3.20 -2.30 1.86
N ARG A 30 4.54 -2.31 1.89
CA ARG A 30 5.31 -2.04 0.68
C ARG A 30 5.05 -3.22 -0.25
N CYS A 31 4.18 -3.03 -1.24
CA CYS A 31 4.08 -3.95 -2.35
C CYS A 31 5.40 -3.90 -3.14
N THR A 32 5.79 -5.03 -3.70
CA THR A 32 6.98 -5.20 -4.53
C THR A 32 6.56 -5.44 -5.99
N GLU A 33 7.53 -5.32 -6.91
CA GLU A 33 7.30 -5.72 -8.31
C GLU A 33 6.91 -7.20 -8.43
N GLU A 34 7.39 -8.05 -7.51
CA GLU A 34 7.03 -9.47 -7.45
C GLU A 34 5.57 -9.66 -7.03
N ASP A 35 5.10 -8.93 -6.02
CA ASP A 35 3.69 -8.95 -5.58
C ASP A 35 2.77 -8.49 -6.73
N LYS A 36 3.13 -7.39 -7.39
CA LYS A 36 2.41 -6.88 -8.57
C LYS A 36 2.34 -7.94 -9.67
N ALA A 37 3.48 -8.53 -10.04
CA ALA A 37 3.51 -9.56 -11.07
C ALA A 37 2.67 -10.79 -10.69
N HIS A 38 2.70 -11.18 -9.41
CA HIS A 38 1.90 -12.29 -8.91
C HIS A 38 0.39 -12.00 -8.99
N VAL A 39 -0.05 -10.83 -8.52
CA VAL A 39 -1.46 -10.40 -8.61
C VAL A 39 -1.92 -10.34 -10.05
N LEU A 40 -1.17 -9.69 -10.95
CA LEU A 40 -1.53 -9.59 -12.37
C LEU A 40 -1.63 -10.96 -13.05
N LYS A 41 -0.76 -11.90 -12.69
CA LYS A 41 -0.77 -13.27 -13.20
C LYS A 41 -2.02 -14.03 -12.76
N GLU A 42 -2.33 -14.02 -11.47
CA GLU A 42 -3.45 -14.83 -10.92
C GLU A 42 -4.82 -14.19 -11.15
N CYS A 43 -4.90 -12.85 -11.17
CA CYS A 43 -6.15 -12.10 -11.28
C CYS A 43 -6.43 -11.55 -12.68
N GLY A 44 -5.53 -11.71 -13.65
CA GLY A 44 -5.64 -11.07 -14.96
C GLY A 44 -6.95 -11.35 -15.70
N HIS A 45 -7.57 -12.52 -15.47
CA HIS A 45 -8.88 -12.84 -16.03
C HIS A 45 -9.99 -11.85 -15.62
N TYR A 46 -9.93 -11.30 -14.40
CA TYR A 46 -10.92 -10.38 -13.83
C TYR A 46 -10.56 -8.91 -14.04
N THR A 47 -9.28 -8.62 -14.26
CA THR A 47 -8.76 -7.25 -14.26
C THR A 47 -8.36 -6.72 -15.63
N ARG A 48 -8.25 -7.55 -16.67
CA ARG A 48 -7.90 -7.11 -18.03
C ARG A 48 -9.03 -6.32 -18.70
N HIS A 49 -8.65 -5.38 -19.57
CA HIS A 49 -9.60 -4.69 -20.43
C HIS A 49 -10.40 -5.67 -21.30
N GLY A 50 -11.71 -5.47 -21.39
CA GLY A 50 -12.60 -6.25 -22.27
C GLY A 50 -12.97 -7.64 -21.76
N HIS A 51 -12.50 -8.04 -20.58
CA HIS A 51 -12.95 -9.26 -19.92
C HIS A 51 -14.29 -9.06 -19.18
N PRO A 52 -15.08 -10.14 -18.99
CA PRO A 52 -16.29 -10.09 -18.18
C PRO A 52 -16.01 -9.55 -16.77
N LYS A 53 -16.89 -8.69 -16.26
CA LYS A 53 -16.83 -8.12 -14.90
C LYS A 53 -17.31 -9.11 -13.84
N GLU A 54 -16.85 -10.35 -13.96
CA GLU A 54 -17.09 -11.38 -12.96
C GLU A 54 -16.19 -11.14 -11.76
N LEU A 55 -16.67 -11.51 -10.57
CA LEU A 55 -15.87 -11.45 -9.35
C LEU A 55 -15.14 -12.77 -9.13
N PRO A 56 -13.89 -12.74 -8.63
CA PRO A 56 -13.20 -13.95 -8.25
C PRO A 56 -13.93 -14.67 -7.10
N HIS A 57 -13.88 -15.99 -7.09
CA HIS A 57 -14.32 -16.77 -5.93
C HIS A 57 -13.36 -16.54 -4.77
N LYS A 58 -13.86 -16.39 -3.52
CA LYS A 58 -13.05 -16.04 -2.34
C LYS A 58 -11.82 -16.93 -2.10
N HIS A 59 -11.92 -18.23 -2.40
CA HIS A 59 -10.82 -19.19 -2.23
C HIS A 59 -9.99 -19.44 -3.50
N SER A 60 -10.24 -18.66 -4.56
CA SER A 60 -9.51 -18.78 -5.82
C SER A 60 -8.04 -18.36 -5.66
N PRO A 61 -7.15 -18.79 -6.58
CA PRO A 61 -5.78 -18.31 -6.61
C PRO A 61 -5.66 -16.78 -6.66
N CYS A 62 -6.57 -16.11 -7.39
CA CYS A 62 -6.60 -14.66 -7.45
C CYS A 62 -6.81 -14.02 -6.06
N CYS A 63 -7.83 -14.45 -5.30
CA CYS A 63 -8.06 -13.86 -3.99
C CYS A 63 -6.96 -14.16 -2.98
N LYS A 64 -6.33 -15.34 -3.06
CA LYS A 64 -5.13 -15.63 -2.26
C LYS A 64 -3.94 -14.73 -2.62
N ALA A 65 -3.82 -14.35 -3.89
CA ALA A 65 -2.78 -13.43 -4.34
C ALA A 65 -3.08 -11.96 -3.96
N ALA A 66 -4.36 -11.59 -3.86
CA ALA A 66 -4.77 -10.26 -3.41
C ALA A 66 -4.74 -10.12 -1.88
N GLU A 67 -4.92 -11.21 -1.14
CA GLU A 67 -4.97 -11.24 0.32
C GLU A 67 -3.72 -10.60 0.95
N GLY A 68 -3.93 -9.62 1.83
CA GLY A 68 -2.85 -8.95 2.56
C GLY A 68 -2.07 -7.89 1.77
N HIS A 69 -2.47 -7.59 0.52
CA HIS A 69 -1.86 -6.55 -0.30
C HIS A 69 -2.80 -5.34 -0.45
N ASP A 70 -2.22 -4.14 -0.40
CA ASP A 70 -2.91 -2.88 -0.76
C ASP A 70 -3.03 -2.83 -2.29
N MET A 71 -4.24 -2.98 -2.83
CA MET A 71 -4.47 -3.00 -4.27
C MET A 71 -4.13 -1.66 -4.94
N GLN A 72 -4.22 -0.54 -4.21
CA GLN A 72 -3.76 0.76 -4.72
C GLN A 72 -2.25 0.77 -4.89
N CYS A 73 -1.50 0.17 -3.96
CA CYS A 73 -0.05 0.00 -4.09
C CYS A 73 0.31 -0.81 -5.36
N ILE A 74 -0.43 -1.88 -5.64
CA ILE A 74 -0.24 -2.69 -6.87
C ILE A 74 -0.47 -1.85 -8.12
N VAL A 75 -1.54 -1.03 -8.15
CA VAL A 75 -1.82 -0.09 -9.26
C VAL A 75 -0.72 0.95 -9.45
N ASP A 76 -0.12 1.42 -8.36
CA ASP A 76 0.95 2.42 -8.40
C ASP A 76 2.23 1.86 -9.06
N LEU A 77 2.50 0.55 -8.93
CA LEU A 77 3.64 -0.13 -9.55
C LEU A 77 3.42 -0.54 -11.03
N LEU A 78 2.23 -0.30 -11.60
CA LEU A 78 1.99 -0.65 -13.00
C LEU A 78 2.86 0.17 -13.96
N THR A 79 3.52 -0.54 -14.88
CA THR A 79 4.19 0.03 -16.05
C THR A 79 3.18 0.62 -17.04
N ASN A 80 3.66 1.42 -17.99
CA ASN A 80 2.79 1.98 -19.03
C ASN A 80 2.13 0.92 -19.91
N ASP A 81 2.79 -0.22 -20.14
CA ASP A 81 2.23 -1.35 -20.89
C ASP A 81 1.12 -2.04 -20.08
N GLU A 82 1.39 -2.35 -18.81
CA GLU A 82 0.40 -2.96 -17.92
C GLU A 82 -0.82 -2.04 -17.74
N ARG A 83 -0.64 -0.71 -17.66
CA ARG A 83 -1.76 0.25 -17.59
C ARG A 83 -2.65 0.27 -18.83
N ARG A 84 -2.14 -0.19 -19.98
CA ARG A 84 -2.93 -0.36 -21.22
C ARG A 84 -3.63 -1.71 -21.28
N GLU A 85 -3.13 -2.70 -20.56
CA GLU A 85 -3.62 -4.07 -20.56
C GLU A 85 -4.66 -4.33 -19.46
N TYR A 86 -4.49 -3.68 -18.31
CA TYR A 86 -5.31 -3.89 -17.11
C TYR A 86 -6.13 -2.66 -16.71
N GLU A 87 -7.37 -2.94 -16.30
CA GLU A 87 -8.27 -1.97 -15.73
C GLU A 87 -7.92 -1.72 -14.27
N GLN A 88 -7.34 -0.55 -14.00
CA GLN A 88 -6.90 -0.12 -12.67
C GLN A 88 -8.03 -0.19 -11.63
N ALA A 89 -9.25 0.23 -12.01
CA ALA A 89 -10.42 0.15 -11.14
C ALA A 89 -10.81 -1.30 -10.80
N ALA A 90 -10.61 -2.24 -11.72
CA ALA A 90 -10.87 -3.66 -11.48
C ALA A 90 -9.82 -4.28 -10.55
N ILE A 91 -8.55 -3.84 -10.64
CA ILE A 91 -7.50 -4.24 -9.68
C ILE A 91 -7.85 -3.74 -8.28
N ILE A 92 -8.25 -2.47 -8.13
CA ILE A 92 -8.65 -1.90 -6.83
C ILE A 92 -9.86 -2.66 -6.25
N ALA A 93 -10.84 -3.02 -7.08
CA ALA A 93 -12.02 -3.75 -6.65
C ALA A 93 -11.73 -5.18 -6.13
N LEU A 94 -10.53 -5.72 -6.33
CA LEU A 94 -10.14 -7.01 -5.75
C LEU A 94 -10.13 -6.98 -4.22
N GLU A 95 -9.86 -5.82 -3.60
CA GLU A 95 -9.85 -5.66 -2.14
C GLU A 95 -11.24 -6.00 -1.56
N GLU A 96 -12.29 -5.40 -2.09
CA GLU A 96 -13.67 -5.69 -1.67
C GLU A 96 -14.15 -7.08 -2.12
N ALA A 97 -13.73 -7.55 -3.30
CA ALA A 97 -14.19 -8.82 -3.84
C ALA A 97 -13.63 -10.04 -3.09
N CYS A 98 -12.46 -9.90 -2.47
CA CYS A 98 -11.71 -10.99 -1.84
C CYS A 98 -11.76 -10.98 -0.30
N ASP A 99 -12.22 -9.90 0.33
CA ASP A 99 -12.59 -9.85 1.75
C ASP A 99 -13.74 -10.81 2.10
#